data_AF-A3CY08-F1
#
_entry.id   AF-A3CY08-F1
#
_cell.length_a   1.000
_cell.length_b   1.000
_cell.length_c   1.000
_cell.angle_alpha   90.00
_cell.angle_beta   90.00
_cell.angle_gamma   90.00
#
_symmetry.space_group_name_H-M   'P 1'
#
loop_
_entity.id
_entity.type
_entity.pdbx_description
1 polymer ?
#
loop_
_entity_poly.entity_id
_entity_poly.type
_entity_poly.pdbx_seq_one_letter_code
_entity_poly.pdbx_strand_id
1 'polypeptide(L)'
;MICMRFLQNERTSRVALVLLLIAVGAFGALLLLDLLTIGPGHPPPGALQKWYIPRPGYGYAENGSVVVNRTIDRDVILIGDVEEGCPPPFPDCSPYCSHAVYLDTGSGDRYLVVNWYFDDDADLARAEGNLCSDLRSSGNVASAGLILPGEPDRSPDAPIVSPITVTKYESETSSGYFGVVEKPLSPEHDDYFIVYYGVYGPAVLPDHAAALEGLMLRSSSLRGARSLASCT
;
A
#
# COMPACT_ATOMS: atom_id res chain seq x y z
N MET A 1 -71.67 -28.56 15.89
CA MET A 1 -71.29 -28.44 14.46
C MET A 1 -70.06 -27.55 14.38
N ILE A 2 -68.88 -28.11 14.65
CA ILE A 2 -67.59 -27.42 14.57
C ILE A 2 -66.78 -28.23 13.57
N CYS A 3 -66.61 -27.70 12.37
CA CYS A 3 -65.57 -28.19 11.46
C CYS A 3 -65.20 -27.07 10.48
N MET A 4 -63.94 -27.12 10.05
CA MET A 4 -63.29 -26.27 9.06
C MET A 4 -62.85 -24.87 9.49
N ARG A 5 -61.79 -24.81 10.30
CA ARG A 5 -60.76 -23.74 10.19
C ARG A 5 -59.31 -24.23 10.33
N PHE A 6 -59.04 -25.52 10.09
CA PHE A 6 -57.71 -26.10 10.35
C PHE A 6 -56.85 -26.38 9.10
N LEU A 7 -57.37 -26.21 7.88
CA LEU A 7 -56.65 -26.59 6.64
C LEU A 7 -55.92 -25.44 5.92
N GLN A 8 -55.99 -24.20 6.42
CA GLN A 8 -55.20 -23.08 5.88
C GLN A 8 -53.80 -22.95 6.51
N ASN A 9 -53.53 -23.64 7.62
CA ASN A 9 -52.31 -23.44 8.39
C ASN A 9 -51.12 -24.28 7.86
N GLU A 10 -51.38 -25.49 7.37
CA GLU A 10 -50.29 -26.38 6.89
C GLU A 10 -49.64 -25.90 5.59
N ARG A 11 -50.44 -25.49 4.60
CA ARG A 11 -49.90 -25.10 3.28
C ARG A 11 -49.09 -23.80 3.37
N THR A 12 -49.58 -22.85 4.16
CA THR A 12 -48.92 -21.56 4.42
C THR A 12 -47.67 -21.75 5.28
N SER A 13 -47.71 -22.65 6.28
CA SER A 13 -46.55 -23.02 7.09
C SER A 13 -45.46 -23.72 6.27
N ARG A 14 -45.82 -24.64 5.36
CA ARG A 14 -44.87 -25.29 4.44
C ARG A 14 -44.23 -24.29 3.49
N VAL A 15 -45.00 -23.34 2.95
CA VAL A 15 -44.47 -22.27 2.08
C VAL A 15 -43.52 -21.36 2.87
N ALA A 16 -43.88 -20.97 4.10
CA ALA A 16 -43.01 -20.17 4.96
C ALA A 16 -41.70 -20.88 5.32
N LEU A 17 -41.75 -22.19 5.61
CA LEU A 17 -40.57 -23.00 5.89
C LEU A 17 -39.64 -23.08 4.67
N VAL A 18 -40.19 -23.28 3.46
CA VAL A 18 -39.41 -23.30 2.23
C VAL A 18 -38.74 -21.96 1.97
N LEU A 19 -39.45 -20.85 2.15
CA LEU A 19 -38.88 -19.50 2.00
C LEU A 19 -37.77 -19.23 3.03
N LEU A 20 -37.93 -19.67 4.28
CA LEU A 20 -36.90 -19.57 5.31
C LEU A 20 -35.64 -20.35 4.94
N LEU A 21 -35.79 -21.59 4.44
CA LEU A 21 -34.66 -22.42 4.00
C LEU A 21 -33.93 -21.81 2.80
N ILE A 22 -34.66 -21.19 1.86
CA ILE A 22 -34.06 -20.46 0.75
C ILE A 22 -33.30 -19.23 1.26
N ALA A 23 -33.87 -18.47 2.20
CA ALA A 23 -33.19 -17.30 2.77
C ALA A 23 -31.91 -17.70 3.54
N VAL A 24 -31.97 -18.74 4.37
CA VAL A 24 -30.81 -19.27 5.10
C VAL A 24 -29.78 -19.86 4.14
N GLY A 25 -30.22 -20.57 3.10
CA GLY A 25 -29.34 -21.13 2.07
C GLY A 25 -28.67 -20.06 1.23
N ALA A 26 -29.39 -19.01 0.83
CA ALA A 26 -28.84 -17.88 0.09
C ALA A 26 -27.87 -17.06 0.95
N PHE A 27 -28.21 -16.83 2.22
CA PHE A 27 -27.32 -16.14 3.16
C PHE A 27 -26.06 -16.97 3.47
N GLY A 28 -26.21 -18.27 3.67
CA GLY A 28 -25.09 -19.19 3.83
C GLY A 28 -24.22 -19.29 2.58
N ALA A 29 -24.81 -19.27 1.39
CA ALA A 29 -24.08 -19.25 0.12
C ALA A 29 -23.33 -17.94 -0.11
N LEU A 30 -23.90 -16.79 0.27
CA LEU A 30 -23.22 -15.49 0.24
C LEU A 30 -22.01 -15.48 1.18
N LEU A 31 -22.18 -15.93 2.42
CA LEU A 31 -21.07 -16.05 3.38
C LEU A 31 -20.00 -17.07 2.94
N LEU A 32 -20.39 -18.15 2.27
CA LEU A 32 -19.45 -19.13 1.71
C LEU A 32 -18.74 -18.59 0.46
N LEU A 33 -19.37 -17.73 -0.35
CA LEU A 33 -18.73 -17.06 -1.48
C LEU A 33 -17.63 -16.10 -1.02
N ASP A 34 -17.87 -15.35 0.06
CA ASP A 34 -16.86 -14.51 0.71
C ASP A 34 -15.69 -15.34 1.29
N LEU A 35 -15.94 -16.61 1.64
CA LEU A 35 -14.92 -17.51 2.20
C LEU A 35 -14.18 -18.34 1.14
N LEU A 36 -14.81 -18.61 -0.01
CA LEU A 36 -14.28 -19.46 -1.10
C LEU A 36 -13.55 -18.67 -2.20
N THR A 37 -13.50 -17.34 -2.12
CA THR A 37 -12.55 -16.50 -2.87
C THR A 37 -11.10 -16.68 -2.39
N ILE A 38 -10.85 -17.54 -1.42
CA ILE A 38 -9.50 -17.97 -1.01
C ILE A 38 -9.04 -19.13 -1.92
N GLY A 39 -8.84 -18.82 -3.21
CA GLY A 39 -7.96 -19.57 -4.12
C GLY A 39 -6.49 -19.28 -3.80
N PRO A 40 -5.50 -19.48 -4.69
CA PRO A 40 -4.14 -18.93 -4.49
C PRO A 40 -4.27 -17.41 -4.46
N GLY A 41 -4.53 -16.89 -3.27
CA GLY A 41 -5.34 -15.70 -3.09
C GLY A 41 -4.59 -14.44 -3.44
N HIS A 42 -5.29 -13.52 -4.09
CA HIS A 42 -4.87 -12.12 -4.11
C HIS A 42 -4.54 -11.69 -2.67
N PRO A 43 -3.40 -11.03 -2.43
CA PRO A 43 -3.06 -10.61 -1.09
C PRO A 43 -4.17 -9.73 -0.52
N PRO A 44 -4.56 -9.90 0.75
CA PRO A 44 -5.57 -9.03 1.35
C PRO A 44 -5.04 -7.58 1.44
N PRO A 45 -5.92 -6.56 1.46
CA PRO A 45 -5.53 -5.15 1.55
C PRO A 45 -4.54 -4.83 2.68
N GLY A 46 -4.72 -5.44 3.87
CA GLY A 46 -3.81 -5.26 5.00
C GLY A 46 -2.39 -5.81 4.78
N ALA A 47 -2.19 -6.70 3.79
CA ALA A 47 -0.86 -7.09 3.34
C ALA A 47 -0.31 -6.09 2.30
N LEU A 48 -1.16 -5.62 1.38
CA LEU A 48 -0.81 -4.70 0.30
C LEU A 48 -0.35 -3.33 0.84
N GLN A 49 -0.92 -2.85 1.95
CA GLN A 49 -0.49 -1.60 2.60
C GLN A 49 0.97 -1.60 3.08
N LYS A 50 1.68 -2.73 3.06
CA LYS A 50 3.10 -2.85 3.47
C LYS A 50 4.05 -3.15 2.30
N TRP A 51 3.56 -3.18 1.05
CA TRP A 51 4.33 -3.67 -0.10
C TRP A 51 5.48 -2.76 -0.52
N TYR A 52 5.27 -1.45 -0.44
CA TYR A 52 6.29 -0.47 -0.82
C TYR A 52 7.16 -0.02 0.35
N ILE A 53 7.04 -0.66 1.51
CA ILE A 53 7.84 -0.40 2.70
C ILE A 53 8.97 -1.43 2.77
N PRO A 54 10.25 -1.03 2.60
CA PRO A 54 11.38 -1.94 2.73
C PRO A 54 11.40 -2.66 4.08
N ARG A 55 11.47 -3.99 4.04
CA ARG A 55 11.45 -4.84 5.24
C ARG A 55 12.82 -5.42 5.55
N PRO A 56 13.13 -5.63 6.83
CA PRO A 56 14.37 -6.26 7.26
C PRO A 56 14.45 -7.71 6.76
N GLY A 57 15.67 -8.16 6.50
CA GLY A 57 15.94 -9.56 6.17
C GLY A 57 15.90 -10.44 7.42
N TYR A 58 15.62 -11.72 7.23
CA TYR A 58 15.68 -12.73 8.30
C TYR A 58 16.85 -13.69 8.02
N GLY A 59 17.61 -14.00 9.05
CA GLY A 59 18.69 -14.99 9.03
C GLY A 59 18.61 -15.93 10.22
N TYR A 60 19.53 -16.88 10.29
CA TYR A 60 19.67 -17.81 11.41
C TYR A 60 21.02 -17.58 12.10
N ALA A 61 21.01 -17.49 13.42
CA ALA A 61 22.22 -17.55 14.23
C ALA A 61 22.75 -19.00 14.30
N GLU A 62 24.02 -19.16 14.71
CA GLU A 62 24.66 -20.47 14.88
C GLU A 62 23.90 -21.40 15.84
N ASN A 63 23.17 -20.83 16.80
CA ASN A 63 22.33 -21.57 17.75
C ASN A 63 20.93 -21.90 17.19
N GLY A 64 20.67 -21.60 15.92
CA GLY A 64 19.39 -21.83 15.24
C GLY A 64 18.30 -20.81 15.50
N SER A 65 18.55 -19.74 16.29
CA SER A 65 17.57 -18.68 16.50
C SER A 65 17.43 -17.78 15.27
N VAL A 66 16.22 -17.27 15.03
CA VAL A 66 15.98 -16.28 13.97
C VAL A 66 16.58 -14.94 14.40
N VAL A 67 17.45 -14.39 13.56
CA VAL A 67 18.02 -13.05 13.72
C VAL A 67 17.40 -12.14 12.67
N VAL A 68 16.88 -11.00 13.12
CA VAL A 68 16.36 -9.96 12.22
C VAL A 68 17.52 -9.05 11.84
N ASN A 69 17.91 -9.08 10.56
CA ASN A 69 18.84 -8.12 10.00
C ASN A 69 18.07 -6.84 9.64
N ARG A 70 18.16 -5.84 10.53
CA ARG A 70 17.47 -4.55 10.36
C ARG A 70 18.08 -3.64 9.30
N THR A 71 19.25 -3.98 8.76
CA THR A 71 19.87 -3.25 7.66
C THR A 71 19.08 -3.46 6.37
N ILE A 72 18.70 -2.34 5.75
CA ILE A 72 17.94 -2.31 4.51
C ILE A 72 18.87 -2.07 3.33
N ASP A 73 19.69 -1.03 3.42
CA ASP A 73 20.72 -0.73 2.44
C ASP A 73 21.91 -0.04 3.12
N ARG A 74 23.10 -0.62 2.98
CA ARG A 74 24.36 -0.11 3.56
C ARG A 74 24.20 0.25 5.04
N ASP A 75 24.21 1.55 5.36
CA ASP A 75 24.16 2.10 6.71
C ASP A 75 22.73 2.49 7.15
N VAL A 76 21.73 2.27 6.27
CA VAL A 76 20.31 2.54 6.52
C VAL A 76 19.66 1.34 7.21
N ILE A 77 19.17 1.56 8.43
CA ILE A 77 18.52 0.55 9.27
C ILE A 77 17.07 0.92 9.57
N LEU A 78 16.19 -0.07 9.67
CA LEU A 78 14.83 0.12 10.18
C LEU A 78 14.87 0.45 11.68
N ILE A 79 14.21 1.54 12.10
CA ILE A 79 13.98 1.86 13.51
C ILE A 79 12.55 1.46 13.88
N GLY A 80 12.42 0.66 14.95
CA GLY A 80 11.12 0.15 15.38
C GLY A 80 10.59 -0.93 14.42
N ASP A 81 9.27 -0.91 14.23
CA ASP A 81 8.54 -1.82 13.35
C ASP A 81 7.78 -1.02 12.27
N VAL A 82 7.22 -1.71 11.28
CA VAL A 82 6.29 -1.09 10.33
C VAL A 82 4.97 -0.83 11.04
N GLU A 83 4.56 0.43 11.09
CA GLU A 83 3.36 0.88 11.80
C GLU A 83 2.17 0.99 10.83
N GLU A 84 0.97 0.66 11.32
CA GLU A 84 -0.28 0.84 10.59
C GLU A 84 -0.84 2.24 10.85
N GLY A 85 -1.40 2.86 9.81
CA GLY A 85 -1.84 4.24 9.80
C GLY A 85 -0.83 5.20 9.19
N CYS A 86 -1.32 6.38 8.80
CA CYS A 86 -0.52 7.42 8.19
C CYS A 86 0.11 8.32 9.26
N PRO A 87 1.43 8.58 9.19
CA PRO A 87 2.11 9.42 10.16
C PRO A 87 1.80 10.90 9.89
N PRO A 88 1.67 11.74 10.93
CA PRO A 88 1.67 13.19 10.75
C PRO A 88 2.93 13.65 9.99
N PRO A 89 2.83 14.66 9.11
CA PRO A 89 1.65 15.51 8.86
C PRO A 89 0.71 14.95 7.77
N PHE A 90 0.92 13.75 7.27
CA PHE A 90 0.17 13.27 6.12
C PHE A 90 -1.27 12.88 6.49
N PRO A 91 -2.25 13.23 5.65
CA PRO A 91 -3.64 12.86 5.87
C PRO A 91 -3.86 11.36 5.76
N ASP A 92 -4.87 10.89 6.49
CA ASP A 92 -5.38 9.53 6.34
C ASP A 92 -6.29 9.44 5.10
N CYS A 93 -5.66 9.28 3.94
CA CYS A 93 -6.36 9.22 2.65
C CYS A 93 -6.88 7.83 2.29
N SER A 94 -6.48 6.78 3.01
CA SER A 94 -6.85 5.39 2.73
C SER A 94 -7.05 4.62 4.03
N PRO A 95 -8.07 3.73 4.13
CA PRO A 95 -8.19 2.81 5.26
C PRO A 95 -7.00 1.84 5.37
N TYR A 96 -6.17 1.74 4.33
CA TYR A 96 -5.02 0.87 4.22
C TYR A 96 -3.74 1.69 4.06
N CYS A 97 -3.26 2.21 5.18
CA CYS A 97 -2.04 3.01 5.26
C CYS A 97 -1.02 2.34 6.18
N SER A 98 0.25 2.40 5.84
CA SER A 98 1.34 2.02 6.76
C SER A 98 2.57 2.86 6.50
N HIS A 99 3.44 2.93 7.50
CA HIS A 99 4.69 3.66 7.39
C HIS A 99 5.82 2.98 8.16
N ALA A 100 7.05 3.40 7.85
CA ALA A 100 8.24 2.99 8.57
C ALA A 100 9.27 4.11 8.60
N VAL A 101 10.08 4.11 9.66
CA VAL A 101 11.16 5.07 9.86
C VAL A 101 12.51 4.36 9.80
N TYR A 102 13.45 4.96 9.08
CA TYR A 102 14.80 4.44 8.93
C TYR A 102 15.83 5.45 9.45
N LEU A 103 16.97 4.96 9.92
CA LEU A 103 18.13 5.76 10.31
C LEU A 103 19.30 5.41 9.41
N ASP A 104 19.92 6.41 8.81
CA ASP A 104 21.29 6.27 8.32
C ASP A 104 22.25 6.44 9.48
N THR A 105 22.96 5.36 9.83
CA THR A 105 23.87 5.34 10.98
C THR A 105 25.18 6.12 10.74
N GLY A 106 25.50 6.42 9.48
CA GLY A 106 26.66 7.23 9.10
C GLY A 106 26.38 8.72 9.21
N SER A 107 25.24 9.19 8.68
CA SER A 107 24.89 10.62 8.70
C SER A 107 24.04 11.03 9.91
N GLY A 108 23.30 10.10 10.51
CA GLY A 108 22.28 10.39 11.52
C GLY A 108 20.93 10.82 10.94
N ASP A 109 20.79 10.84 9.61
CA ASP A 109 19.55 11.23 8.96
C ASP A 109 18.43 10.21 9.18
N ARG A 110 17.22 10.73 9.32
CA ARG A 110 16.02 9.90 9.44
C ARG A 110 15.20 9.96 8.17
N TYR A 111 14.82 8.79 7.68
CA TYR A 111 14.00 8.63 6.50
C TYR A 111 12.62 8.11 6.87
N LEU A 112 11.63 8.49 6.09
CA LEU A 112 10.24 8.10 6.24
C LEU A 112 9.76 7.49 4.93
N VAL A 113 9.20 6.29 5.02
CA VAL A 113 8.46 5.66 3.92
C VAL A 113 7.02 5.50 4.33
N VAL A 114 6.08 5.93 3.48
CA VAL A 114 4.65 5.79 3.70
C VAL A 114 4.02 5.15 2.46
N ASN A 115 3.08 4.24 2.67
CA ASN A 115 2.36 3.55 1.61
C ASN A 115 0.85 3.59 1.89
N TRP A 116 0.09 4.14 0.95
CA TRP A 116 -1.37 4.10 0.90
C TRP A 116 -1.80 3.12 -0.18
N TYR A 117 -2.72 2.21 0.14
CA TYR A 117 -3.29 1.25 -0.80
C TYR A 117 -4.75 1.58 -1.10
N PHE A 118 -5.19 1.37 -2.34
CA PHE A 118 -6.58 1.54 -2.77
C PHE A 118 -6.97 0.37 -3.69
N ASP A 119 -8.20 -0.11 -3.54
CA ASP A 119 -8.79 -1.15 -4.37
C ASP A 119 -9.82 -0.60 -5.38
N ASP A 120 -9.89 0.73 -5.52
CA ASP A 120 -10.83 1.46 -6.38
C ASP A 120 -10.17 2.75 -6.94
N ASP A 121 -10.43 3.04 -8.22
CA ASP A 121 -9.81 4.17 -8.92
C ASP A 121 -10.39 5.54 -8.51
N ALA A 122 -11.67 5.58 -8.14
CA ALA A 122 -12.33 6.80 -7.69
C ALA A 122 -11.85 7.19 -6.29
N ASP A 123 -11.56 6.22 -5.43
CA ASP A 123 -10.96 6.45 -4.12
C ASP A 123 -9.50 6.91 -4.25
N LEU A 124 -8.72 6.33 -5.18
CA LEU A 124 -7.39 6.87 -5.55
C LEU A 124 -7.50 8.33 -6.00
N ALA A 125 -8.38 8.63 -6.97
CA ALA A 125 -8.50 9.98 -7.52
C ALA A 125 -8.90 11.01 -6.45
N ARG A 126 -9.79 10.64 -5.51
CA ARG A 126 -10.15 11.48 -4.36
C ARG A 126 -8.96 11.69 -3.43
N ALA A 127 -8.21 10.64 -3.13
CA ALA A 127 -7.01 10.70 -2.30
C ALA A 127 -5.93 11.60 -2.93
N GLU A 128 -5.67 11.50 -4.23
CA GLU A 128 -4.73 12.36 -4.93
C GLU A 128 -5.12 13.84 -4.83
N GLY A 129 -6.42 14.16 -4.96
CA GLY A 129 -6.92 15.53 -4.81
C GLY A 129 -6.72 16.08 -3.39
N ASN A 130 -7.12 15.30 -2.39
CA ASN A 130 -7.00 15.68 -0.97
C ASN A 130 -5.53 15.85 -0.56
N LEU A 131 -4.70 14.83 -0.84
CA LEU A 131 -3.28 14.86 -0.53
C LEU A 131 -2.60 16.04 -1.21
N CYS A 132 -2.90 16.29 -2.49
CA CYS A 132 -2.27 17.39 -3.20
C CYS A 132 -2.63 18.77 -2.61
N SER A 133 -3.88 18.95 -2.20
CA SER A 133 -4.32 20.16 -1.49
C SER A 133 -3.52 20.36 -0.21
N ASP A 134 -3.36 19.30 0.59
CA ASP A 134 -2.63 19.34 1.86
C ASP A 134 -1.13 19.63 1.65
N LEU A 135 -0.50 19.00 0.66
CA LEU A 135 0.91 19.24 0.33
C LEU A 135 1.15 20.69 -0.12
N ARG A 136 0.28 21.26 -0.96
CA ARG A 136 0.39 22.66 -1.40
C ARG A 136 0.14 23.66 -0.27
N SER A 137 -0.61 23.27 0.75
CA SER A 137 -0.87 24.12 1.92
C SER A 137 0.30 24.18 2.90
N SER A 138 1.14 23.15 2.92
CA SER A 138 2.20 22.96 3.92
C SER A 138 3.63 22.97 3.36
N GLY A 139 3.79 22.95 2.03
CA GLY A 139 5.09 22.98 1.38
C GLY A 139 5.04 23.27 -0.12
N ASN A 140 6.19 23.06 -0.76
CA ASN A 140 6.37 23.22 -2.19
C ASN A 140 6.21 21.88 -2.90
N VAL A 141 5.47 21.89 -4.00
CA VAL A 141 5.18 20.71 -4.81
C VAL A 141 5.66 20.96 -6.24
N ALA A 142 6.40 20.01 -6.81
CA ALA A 142 6.87 20.08 -8.18
C ALA A 142 6.89 18.70 -8.83
N SER A 143 6.86 18.64 -10.17
CA SER A 143 7.15 17.40 -10.90
C SER A 143 8.66 17.19 -11.00
N ALA A 144 9.12 15.96 -10.81
CA ALA A 144 10.52 15.57 -10.95
C ALA A 144 10.63 14.22 -11.66
N GLY A 145 11.71 14.04 -12.44
CA GLY A 145 12.09 12.75 -12.99
C GLY A 145 13.09 12.06 -12.08
N LEU A 146 12.90 10.77 -11.82
CA LEU A 146 13.89 9.92 -11.16
C LEU A 146 14.37 8.83 -12.11
N ILE A 147 15.65 8.50 -11.99
CA ILE A 147 16.34 7.51 -12.80
C ILE A 147 16.72 6.38 -11.85
N LEU A 148 15.87 5.37 -11.73
CA LEU A 148 16.16 4.22 -10.87
C LEU A 148 17.03 3.21 -11.62
N PRO A 149 18.10 2.69 -11.00
CA PRO A 149 18.86 1.57 -11.55
C PRO A 149 17.92 0.38 -11.78
N GLY A 150 18.04 -0.26 -12.94
CA GLY A 150 17.30 -1.47 -13.24
C GLY A 150 17.73 -2.62 -12.33
N GLU A 151 16.79 -3.50 -11.99
CA GLU A 151 17.11 -4.76 -11.31
C GLU A 151 18.07 -5.56 -12.20
N PRO A 152 19.23 -6.03 -11.69
CA PRO A 152 20.25 -6.67 -12.51
C PRO A 152 19.84 -8.04 -13.08
N ASP A 153 18.68 -8.60 -12.72
CA ASP A 153 18.41 -10.04 -12.87
C ASP A 153 17.21 -10.43 -13.76
N ARG A 154 16.59 -9.50 -14.49
CA ARG A 154 15.44 -9.83 -15.34
C ARG A 154 15.57 -9.27 -16.76
N SER A 155 16.16 -10.10 -17.61
CA SER A 155 16.26 -9.98 -19.08
C SER A 155 17.45 -9.15 -19.60
N PRO A 156 18.27 -9.70 -20.51
CA PRO A 156 19.32 -8.96 -21.23
C PRO A 156 18.80 -7.75 -22.03
N ASP A 157 17.49 -7.74 -22.35
CA ASP A 157 16.83 -6.73 -23.17
C ASP A 157 16.02 -5.70 -22.37
N ALA A 158 15.95 -5.83 -21.03
CA ALA A 158 15.27 -4.83 -20.21
C ALA A 158 16.11 -3.55 -20.11
N PRO A 159 15.50 -2.35 -20.18
CA PRO A 159 16.24 -1.11 -19.97
C PRO A 159 16.95 -1.15 -18.61
N ILE A 160 18.27 -0.96 -18.65
CA ILE A 160 19.15 -0.88 -17.47
C ILE A 160 18.72 0.26 -16.52
N VAL A 161 17.87 1.15 -17.01
CA VAL A 161 17.35 2.33 -16.32
C VAL A 161 15.87 2.48 -16.70
N SER A 162 15.00 2.60 -15.71
CA SER A 162 13.59 2.94 -15.92
C SER A 162 13.32 4.35 -15.38
N PRO A 163 13.22 5.38 -16.23
CA PRO A 163 12.83 6.70 -15.77
C PRO A 163 11.39 6.65 -15.26
N ILE A 164 11.15 7.26 -14.11
CA ILE A 164 9.82 7.45 -13.54
C ILE A 164 9.58 8.94 -13.31
N THR A 165 8.32 9.34 -13.37
CA THR A 165 7.91 10.70 -12.99
C THR A 165 7.31 10.64 -11.61
N VAL A 166 7.73 11.54 -10.73
CA VAL A 166 7.29 11.60 -9.34
C VAL A 166 6.90 13.03 -8.99
N THR A 167 6.15 13.17 -7.91
CA THR A 167 5.86 14.48 -7.31
C THR A 167 6.89 14.74 -6.21
N LYS A 168 7.78 15.70 -6.44
CA LYS A 168 8.70 16.23 -5.44
C LYS A 168 7.93 17.09 -4.44
N TYR A 169 8.20 16.89 -3.16
CA TYR A 169 7.62 17.66 -2.06
C TYR A 169 8.73 18.16 -1.11
N GLU A 170 8.67 19.42 -0.72
CA GLU A 170 9.62 20.05 0.19
C GLU A 170 8.88 20.92 1.22
N SER A 171 9.08 20.66 2.51
CA SER A 171 8.46 21.40 3.62
C SER A 171 9.38 21.52 4.81
N GLU A 172 8.95 22.26 5.84
CA GLU A 172 9.67 22.34 7.12
C GLU A 172 9.66 21.01 7.90
N THR A 173 8.71 20.11 7.62
CA THR A 173 8.54 18.86 8.38
C THR A 173 9.10 17.64 7.67
N SER A 174 9.12 17.64 6.34
CA SER A 174 9.66 16.54 5.54
C SER A 174 9.90 16.97 4.09
N SER A 175 10.89 16.35 3.44
CA SER A 175 11.16 16.54 2.01
C SER A 175 11.36 15.19 1.34
N GLY A 176 10.78 14.97 0.16
CA GLY A 176 10.84 13.67 -0.50
C GLY A 176 10.09 13.60 -1.83
N TYR A 177 9.77 12.37 -2.23
CA TYR A 177 9.12 12.05 -3.49
C TYR A 177 7.87 11.21 -3.27
N PHE A 178 6.78 11.60 -3.92
CA PHE A 178 5.57 10.81 -4.06
C PHE A 178 5.51 10.12 -5.43
N GLY A 179 5.15 8.85 -5.44
CA GLY A 179 4.86 8.10 -6.65
C GLY A 179 3.47 7.45 -6.57
N VAL A 180 2.81 7.30 -7.71
CA VAL A 180 1.58 6.54 -7.86
C VAL A 180 1.85 5.32 -8.71
N VAL A 181 1.54 4.13 -8.21
CA VAL A 181 1.64 2.87 -8.94
C VAL A 181 0.23 2.32 -9.17
N GLU A 182 -0.08 2.00 -10.42
CA GLU A 182 -1.39 1.52 -10.82
C GLU A 182 -1.31 0.08 -11.32
N LYS A 183 -2.21 -0.76 -10.81
CA LYS A 183 -2.40 -2.16 -11.20
C LYS A 183 -1.10 -2.98 -11.26
N PRO A 184 -0.24 -2.97 -10.21
CA PRO A 184 1.06 -3.64 -10.28
C PRO A 184 0.96 -5.17 -10.26
N LEU A 185 -0.17 -5.74 -9.85
CA LEU A 185 -0.38 -7.20 -9.80
C LEU A 185 -0.93 -7.73 -11.13
N SER A 186 -2.02 -7.14 -11.63
CA SER A 186 -2.55 -7.43 -12.96
C SER A 186 -3.45 -6.30 -13.48
N PRO A 187 -3.61 -6.14 -14.81
CA PRO A 187 -4.51 -5.13 -15.39
C PRO A 187 -5.99 -5.28 -15.01
N GLU A 188 -6.41 -6.49 -14.65
CA GLU A 188 -7.79 -6.83 -14.28
C GLU A 188 -8.10 -6.52 -12.82
N HIS A 189 -7.07 -6.35 -11.98
CA HIS A 189 -7.22 -6.01 -10.58
C HIS A 189 -6.98 -4.52 -10.35
N ASP A 190 -7.95 -3.88 -9.73
CA ASP A 190 -7.88 -2.50 -9.28
C ASP A 190 -7.04 -2.47 -8.00
N ASP A 191 -5.72 -2.40 -8.17
CA ASP A 191 -4.77 -2.22 -7.06
C ASP A 191 -3.97 -0.96 -7.31
N TYR A 192 -4.09 0.02 -6.43
CA TYR A 192 -3.41 1.29 -6.57
C TYR A 192 -2.63 1.64 -5.32
N PHE A 193 -1.51 2.31 -5.51
CA PHE A 193 -0.63 2.70 -4.43
C PHE A 193 -0.22 4.16 -4.60
N ILE A 194 -0.30 4.92 -3.51
CA ILE A 194 0.50 6.14 -3.35
C ILE A 194 1.64 5.77 -2.42
N VAL A 195 2.86 6.17 -2.78
CA VAL A 195 4.05 5.90 -1.98
C VAL A 195 4.81 7.19 -1.75
N TYR A 196 5.35 7.37 -0.55
CA TYR A 196 6.23 8.46 -0.19
C TYR A 196 7.58 7.92 0.26
N TYR A 197 8.67 8.48 -0.26
CA TYR A 197 10.03 8.27 0.24
C TYR A 197 10.64 9.64 0.52
N GLY A 198 10.96 9.90 1.78
CA GLY A 198 11.49 11.20 2.17
C GLY A 198 12.38 11.17 3.39
N VAL A 199 12.88 12.37 3.71
CA VAL A 199 13.73 12.69 4.85
C VAL A 199 12.91 13.51 5.84
N TYR A 200 13.15 13.32 7.13
CA TYR A 200 12.56 14.18 8.17
C TYR A 200 13.16 15.59 8.09
N GLY A 201 12.30 16.61 8.07
CA GLY A 201 12.69 18.02 8.00
C GLY A 201 12.97 18.54 6.57
N PRO A 202 13.42 19.80 6.47
CA PRO A 202 13.85 20.37 5.20
C PRO A 202 15.18 19.74 4.78
N ALA A 203 15.27 19.28 3.52
CA ALA A 203 16.46 18.60 3.03
C ALA A 203 16.78 18.95 1.57
N VAL A 204 18.07 18.97 1.23
CA VAL A 204 18.53 19.07 -0.16
C VAL A 204 18.50 17.65 -0.75
N LEU A 205 17.39 17.29 -1.41
CA LEU A 205 17.15 15.90 -1.84
C LEU A 205 18.28 15.22 -2.63
N PRO A 206 19.06 15.91 -3.49
CA PRO A 206 20.23 15.31 -4.13
C PRO A 206 21.27 14.72 -3.17
N ASP A 207 21.44 15.32 -1.98
CA ASP A 207 22.39 14.84 -0.97
C ASP A 207 21.92 13.51 -0.33
N HIS A 208 20.63 13.20 -0.44
CA HIS A 208 20.00 11.99 0.08
C HIS A 208 19.66 10.96 -1.00
N ALA A 209 20.02 11.22 -2.27
CA ALA A 209 19.62 10.40 -3.41
C ALA A 209 19.97 8.92 -3.23
N ALA A 210 21.20 8.62 -2.78
CA ALA A 210 21.64 7.24 -2.61
C ALA A 210 20.81 6.46 -1.58
N ALA A 211 20.47 7.07 -0.43
CA ALA A 211 19.68 6.41 0.60
C ALA A 211 18.21 6.23 0.16
N LEU A 212 17.62 7.27 -0.45
CA LEU A 212 16.25 7.20 -0.97
C LEU A 212 16.12 6.17 -2.10
N GLU A 213 17.08 6.12 -3.03
CA GLU A 213 17.15 5.09 -4.07
C GLU A 213 17.33 3.70 -3.48
N GLY A 214 18.18 3.53 -2.46
CA GLY A 214 18.35 2.27 -1.74
C GLY A 214 17.03 1.78 -1.13
N LEU A 215 16.25 2.66 -0.53
CA LEU A 215 14.91 2.34 -0.01
C LEU A 215 13.95 1.96 -1.15
N MET A 216 13.91 2.73 -2.24
CA MET A 216 13.06 2.43 -3.40
C MET A 216 13.40 1.06 -4.03
N LEU A 217 14.68 0.74 -4.20
CA LEU A 217 15.14 -0.53 -4.77
C LEU A 217 14.89 -1.74 -3.88
N ARG A 218 14.73 -1.53 -2.57
CA ARG A 218 14.40 -2.59 -1.59
C ARG A 218 12.90 -2.75 -1.36
N SER A 219 12.09 -2.01 -2.09
CA SER A 219 10.64 -2.10 -2.08
C SER A 219 10.10 -2.83 -3.31
N SER A 220 8.78 -3.00 -3.41
CA SER A 220 8.14 -3.45 -4.65
C SER A 220 8.47 -2.54 -5.84
N SER A 221 8.41 -3.08 -7.06
CA SER A 221 8.79 -2.33 -8.26
C SER A 221 7.95 -1.05 -8.43
N LEU A 222 8.65 0.07 -8.61
CA LEU A 222 8.08 1.37 -8.98
C LEU A 222 8.03 1.57 -10.50
N ARG A 223 8.22 0.51 -11.30
CA ARG A 223 8.18 0.63 -12.77
C ARG A 223 6.80 1.15 -13.20
N GLY A 224 6.80 2.16 -14.05
CA GLY A 224 5.58 2.79 -14.51
C GLY A 224 4.94 3.76 -13.51
N ALA A 225 5.61 4.02 -12.37
CA ALA A 225 5.14 5.02 -11.43
C ALA A 225 5.01 6.40 -12.09
N ARG A 226 3.94 7.09 -11.74
CA ARG A 226 3.64 8.45 -12.19
C ARG A 226 3.58 9.43 -11.02
N SER A 227 3.63 10.72 -11.33
CA SER A 227 3.34 11.79 -10.37
C SER A 227 1.87 11.77 -9.94
N LEU A 228 1.60 12.40 -8.79
CA LEU A 228 0.23 12.68 -8.35
C LEU A 228 -0.47 13.55 -9.41
N ALA A 229 -1.56 13.05 -9.98
CA ALA A 229 -2.26 13.67 -11.11
C ALA A 229 -2.79 15.07 -10.76
N SER A 230 -3.24 15.25 -9.51
CA SER A 230 -3.76 16.54 -9.01
C SER A 230 -2.66 17.56 -8.70
N CYS A 231 -1.39 17.14 -8.69
CA CYS A 231 -0.23 17.98 -8.36
C CYS A 231 0.57 18.47 -9.56
N THR A 232 0.38 17.85 -10.72
CA THR A 232 0.96 18.28 -12.00
C THR A 232 0.22 19.42 -12.66
#